data_AF-A0A1R3W9Z8-F1
#
_entry.id   AF-A0A1R3W9Z8-F1
#
_cell.length_a   1.000
_cell.length_b   1.000
_cell.length_c   1.000
_cell.angle_alpha   90.00
_cell.angle_beta   90.00
_cell.angle_gamma   90.00
#
_symmetry.space_group_name_H-M   'P 1'
#
loop_
_entity.id
_entity.type
_entity.pdbx_description
1 polymer ?
#
loop_
_entity_poly.entity_id
_entity_poly.type
_entity_poly.pdbx_seq_one_letter_code
_entity_poly.pdbx_strand_id
1 'polypeptide(L)'
;MDDMNPRAVIGGNTPPDLIDEICAAHEAVRIEAEHWLDGAATVDDEPTMQAVDRIRKDAREWRLDLERGQKSATAPLYDAYKAEGARWKPTIDDAKRIEAGLVAVVDGYKRKLAAKKEAERRAAWEAAEAARREAEEAARLAAADDLEAQREAAAKAQAVIDAEKAAQAAQRDTVKGMRTVTRYEIEDHRAALHDIAASDRDAVTAFIEDYVRRNFKARAIKGVRVWTEREAF
;
A
#
# COMPACT_ATOMS: atom_id res chain seq x y z
N MET A 1 -27.73 -54.07 24.05
CA MET A 1 -26.74 -53.66 25.06
C MET A 1 -25.40 -53.80 24.40
N ASP A 2 -24.74 -52.69 24.12
CA ASP A 2 -23.28 -52.60 24.21
C ASP A 2 -22.95 -51.11 24.29
N ASP A 3 -22.91 -50.69 25.55
CA ASP A 3 -22.58 -49.36 26.01
C ASP A 3 -21.07 -49.18 25.82
N MET A 4 -20.68 -48.59 24.69
CA MET A 4 -19.29 -48.27 24.38
C MET A 4 -18.83 -47.15 25.31
N ASN A 5 -18.17 -47.53 26.39
CA ASN A 5 -17.53 -46.64 27.36
C ASN A 5 -16.63 -45.62 26.62
N PRO A 6 -16.90 -44.30 26.69
CA PRO A 6 -16.06 -43.31 26.02
C PRO A 6 -14.63 -43.37 26.58
N ARG A 7 -13.65 -43.48 25.69
CA ARG A 7 -12.21 -43.48 26.07
C ARG A 7 -11.92 -42.24 26.92
N ALA A 8 -11.33 -42.44 28.09
CA ALA A 8 -10.83 -41.34 28.92
C ALA A 8 -9.86 -40.49 28.10
N VAL A 9 -10.13 -39.19 27.99
CA VAL A 9 -9.20 -38.23 27.38
C VAL A 9 -8.04 -38.04 28.36
N ILE A 10 -6.96 -38.79 28.15
CA ILE A 10 -5.70 -38.58 28.87
C ILE A 10 -5.10 -37.28 28.32
N GLY A 11 -4.95 -36.27 29.18
CA GLY A 11 -4.42 -34.96 28.78
C GLY A 11 -4.95 -33.75 29.57
N GLY A 12 -5.73 -33.96 30.64
CA GLY A 12 -6.24 -32.89 31.50
C GLY A 12 -5.29 -32.42 32.59
N ASN A 13 -3.97 -32.61 32.44
CA ASN A 13 -3.02 -31.86 33.25
C ASN A 13 -2.79 -30.55 32.49
N THR A 14 -3.35 -29.45 32.97
CA THR A 14 -2.96 -28.11 32.53
C THR A 14 -1.57 -27.88 33.15
N PRO A 15 -0.46 -28.10 32.43
CA PRO A 15 0.85 -27.81 33.00
C PRO A 15 0.86 -26.34 33.46
N PRO A 16 1.59 -26.01 34.55
CA PRO A 16 1.70 -24.62 34.99
C PRO A 16 2.11 -23.74 33.81
N ASP A 17 1.53 -22.54 33.73
CA ASP A 17 1.90 -21.60 32.67
C ASP A 17 3.39 -21.26 32.83
N LEU A 18 4.15 -21.34 31.74
CA LEU A 18 5.56 -20.99 31.74
C LEU A 18 5.78 -19.54 32.19
N ILE A 19 4.80 -18.65 31.93
CA ILE A 19 4.81 -17.29 32.46
C ILE A 19 4.77 -17.31 33.99
N ASP A 20 3.85 -18.09 34.57
CA ASP A 20 3.70 -18.19 36.02
C ASP A 20 4.93 -18.83 36.67
N GLU A 21 5.52 -19.86 36.06
CA GLU A 21 6.75 -20.50 36.53
C GLU A 21 7.93 -19.52 36.55
N ILE A 22 8.13 -18.74 35.47
CA ILE A 22 9.20 -17.74 35.38
C ILE A 22 8.95 -16.60 36.38
N CYS A 23 7.72 -16.09 36.47
CA CYS A 23 7.39 -15.03 37.42
C CYS A 23 7.58 -15.50 38.88
N ALA A 24 7.16 -16.71 39.22
CA ALA A 24 7.37 -17.28 40.55
C ALA A 24 8.87 -17.39 40.90
N ALA A 25 9.74 -17.73 39.93
CA ALA A 25 11.18 -17.82 40.15
C ALA A 25 11.84 -16.45 40.45
N HIS A 26 11.22 -15.35 39.98
CA HIS A 26 11.74 -13.98 40.11
C HIS A 26 10.92 -13.09 41.06
N GLU A 27 9.93 -13.66 41.78
CA GLU A 27 9.01 -12.89 42.63
C GLU A 27 9.73 -12.09 43.72
N ALA A 28 10.82 -12.63 44.29
CA ALA A 28 11.62 -11.91 45.28
C ALA A 28 12.29 -10.65 44.69
N VAL A 29 12.77 -10.72 43.44
CA VAL A 29 13.37 -9.58 42.74
C VAL A 29 12.31 -8.53 42.43
N ARG A 30 11.10 -8.97 42.05
CA ARG A 30 9.96 -8.09 41.80
C ARG A 30 9.55 -7.33 43.06
N ILE A 31 9.33 -8.02 44.18
CA ILE A 31 8.94 -7.39 45.46
C ILE A 31 10.01 -6.39 45.92
N GLU A 32 11.29 -6.77 45.84
CA GLU A 32 12.40 -5.88 46.22
C GLU A 32 12.45 -4.65 45.29
N ALA A 33 12.33 -4.83 43.97
CA ALA A 33 12.29 -3.71 43.03
C ALA A 33 11.09 -2.79 43.27
N GLU A 34 9.90 -3.33 43.56
CA GLU A 34 8.71 -2.56 43.92
C GLU A 34 8.95 -1.69 45.17
N HIS A 35 9.69 -2.20 46.15
CA HIS A 35 10.07 -1.42 47.33
C HIS A 35 11.00 -0.25 47.00
N TRP A 36 12.02 -0.45 46.15
CA TRP A 36 12.92 0.63 45.72
C TRP A 36 12.25 1.66 44.81
N LEU A 37 11.20 1.27 44.10
CA LEU A 37 10.48 2.08 43.13
C LEU A 37 9.19 2.72 43.69
N ASP A 38 9.03 2.75 45.01
CA ASP A 38 7.87 3.35 45.69
C ASP A 38 7.90 4.89 45.72
N GLY A 39 9.01 5.50 45.27
CA GLY A 39 9.21 6.95 45.21
C GLY A 39 9.72 7.58 46.50
N ALA A 40 9.95 6.80 47.56
CA ALA A 40 10.51 7.27 48.83
C ALA A 40 12.04 7.12 48.91
N ALA A 41 12.63 6.23 48.09
CA ALA A 41 14.07 5.98 48.10
C ALA A 41 14.89 7.09 47.43
N THR A 42 16.02 7.44 48.04
CA THR A 42 17.08 8.30 47.48
C THR A 42 18.41 7.55 47.52
N VAL A 43 19.30 7.83 46.56
CA VAL A 43 20.60 7.15 46.44
C VAL A 43 21.70 8.19 46.70
N ASP A 44 22.09 8.31 47.96
CA ASP A 44 23.03 9.34 48.43
C ASP A 44 24.44 8.80 48.72
N ASP A 45 24.63 7.48 48.61
CA ASP A 45 25.90 6.80 48.86
C ASP A 45 26.16 5.64 47.88
N GLU A 46 27.44 5.30 47.71
CA GLU A 46 27.90 4.27 46.77
C GLU A 46 27.39 2.85 47.11
N PRO A 47 27.40 2.37 48.37
CA PRO A 47 26.78 1.09 48.73
C PRO A 47 25.31 0.99 48.33
N THR A 48 24.52 2.04 48.56
CA THR A 48 23.11 2.09 48.17
C THR A 48 22.94 2.04 46.66
N MET A 49 23.78 2.75 45.90
CA MET A 49 23.80 2.67 44.42
C MET A 49 24.10 1.24 43.94
N GLN A 50 25.11 0.58 44.54
CA GLN A 50 25.49 -0.79 44.18
C GLN A 50 24.37 -1.81 44.46
N ALA A 51 23.56 -1.59 45.51
CA ALA A 51 22.39 -2.43 45.81
C ALA A 51 21.32 -2.30 44.72
N VAL A 52 21.02 -1.07 44.27
CA VAL A 52 20.08 -0.80 43.17
C VAL A 52 20.58 -1.40 41.85
N ASP A 53 21.88 -1.27 41.54
CA ASP A 53 22.47 -1.86 40.34
C ASP A 53 22.37 -3.39 40.30
N ARG A 54 22.48 -4.04 41.47
CA ARG A 54 22.26 -5.49 41.59
C ARG A 54 20.82 -5.86 41.27
N ILE A 55 19.85 -5.17 41.87
CA ILE A 55 18.41 -5.43 41.63
C ILE A 55 18.06 -5.19 40.16
N ARG A 56 18.59 -4.13 39.54
CA ARG A 56 18.42 -3.85 38.11
C ARG A 56 18.96 -4.99 37.24
N LYS A 57 20.12 -5.56 37.59
CA LYS A 57 20.70 -6.69 36.86
C LYS A 57 19.81 -7.93 36.97
N ASP A 58 19.28 -8.22 38.15
CA ASP A 58 18.42 -9.38 38.38
C ASP A 58 17.06 -9.21 37.67
N ALA A 59 16.46 -8.01 37.71
CA ALA A 59 15.25 -7.68 36.96
C ALA A 59 15.48 -7.75 35.44
N ARG A 60 16.68 -7.43 34.95
CA ARG A 60 17.04 -7.65 33.55
C ARG A 60 17.07 -9.14 33.20
N GLU A 61 17.56 -10.00 34.08
CA GLU A 61 17.56 -11.45 33.85
C GLU A 61 16.14 -12.01 33.83
N TRP A 62 15.27 -11.56 34.75
CA TRP A 62 13.84 -11.90 34.73
C TRP A 62 13.18 -11.59 33.38
N ARG A 63 13.40 -10.37 32.84
CA ARG A 63 12.92 -10.01 31.50
C ARG A 63 13.47 -10.93 30.41
N LEU A 64 14.76 -11.27 30.47
CA LEU A 64 15.39 -12.16 29.48
C LEU A 64 14.83 -13.59 29.55
N ASP A 65 14.49 -14.09 30.73
CA ASP A 65 13.81 -15.37 30.90
C ASP A 65 12.43 -15.37 30.25
N LEU A 66 11.64 -14.32 30.47
CA LEU A 66 10.34 -14.16 29.81
C LEU A 66 10.47 -14.11 28.28
N GLU A 67 11.45 -13.37 27.75
CA GLU A 67 11.73 -13.32 26.30
C GLU A 67 12.14 -14.68 25.73
N ARG A 68 12.96 -15.45 26.47
CA ARG A 68 13.32 -16.83 26.10
C ARG A 68 12.12 -17.75 26.11
N GLY A 69 11.29 -17.67 27.15
CA GLY A 69 10.05 -18.44 27.30
C GLY A 69 9.08 -18.17 26.16
N GLN A 70 8.82 -16.89 25.84
CA GLN A 70 7.99 -16.47 24.72
C GLN A 70 8.52 -17.02 23.39
N LYS A 71 9.83 -16.91 23.14
CA LYS A 71 10.44 -17.42 21.92
C LYS A 71 10.29 -18.95 21.81
N SER A 72 10.48 -19.67 22.91
CA SER A 72 10.30 -21.12 22.96
C SER A 72 8.85 -21.52 22.66
N ALA A 73 7.88 -20.86 23.30
CA ALA A 73 6.45 -21.14 23.11
C ALA A 73 5.96 -20.83 21.68
N THR A 74 6.50 -19.78 21.05
CA THR A 74 6.07 -19.33 19.72
C THR A 74 6.84 -19.98 18.57
N ALA A 75 8.05 -20.50 18.81
CA ALA A 75 8.85 -21.19 17.79
C ALA A 75 8.09 -22.32 17.05
N PRO A 76 7.45 -23.29 17.71
CA PRO A 76 6.75 -24.36 17.01
C PRO A 76 5.55 -23.85 16.19
N LEU A 77 4.87 -22.79 16.66
CA LEU A 77 3.76 -22.17 15.93
C LEU A 77 4.27 -21.50 14.64
N TYR A 78 5.38 -20.78 14.75
CA TYR A 78 6.01 -20.12 13.61
C TYR A 78 6.57 -21.13 12.60
N ASP A 79 7.16 -22.22 13.07
CA ASP A 79 7.65 -23.31 12.21
C ASP A 79 6.49 -24.02 11.50
N ALA A 80 5.39 -24.29 12.21
CA ALA A 80 4.18 -24.86 11.61
C ALA A 80 3.58 -23.93 10.54
N TYR A 81 3.48 -22.63 10.85
CA TYR A 81 3.02 -21.62 9.89
C TYR A 81 3.90 -21.59 8.63
N LYS A 82 5.23 -21.61 8.80
CA LYS A 82 6.18 -21.63 7.68
C LYS A 82 6.06 -22.91 6.86
N ALA A 83 6.00 -24.06 7.51
CA ALA A 83 5.88 -25.35 6.84
C ALA A 83 4.60 -25.42 6.00
N GLU A 84 3.48 -24.95 6.58
CA GLU A 84 2.22 -24.89 5.85
C GLU A 84 2.30 -23.88 4.69
N GLY A 85 2.83 -22.68 4.93
CA GLY A 85 3.08 -21.71 3.85
C GLY A 85 3.91 -22.28 2.70
N ALA A 86 4.97 -23.05 3.02
CA ALA A 86 5.80 -23.74 2.04
C ALA A 86 5.05 -24.86 1.31
N ARG A 87 4.12 -25.55 1.96
CA ARG A 87 3.25 -26.59 1.35
C ARG A 87 2.30 -25.99 0.31
N TRP A 88 1.69 -24.84 0.60
CA TRP A 88 0.75 -24.18 -0.31
C TRP A 88 1.43 -23.44 -1.46
N LYS A 89 2.63 -22.92 -1.21
CA LYS A 89 3.34 -22.03 -2.15
C LYS A 89 3.50 -22.60 -3.56
N PRO A 90 3.94 -23.86 -3.79
CA PRO A 90 4.10 -24.39 -5.14
C PRO A 90 2.82 -24.36 -5.97
N THR A 91 1.68 -24.75 -5.37
CA THR A 91 0.38 -24.78 -6.04
C THR A 91 -0.13 -23.38 -6.34
N ILE A 92 0.02 -22.44 -5.39
CA ILE A 92 -0.33 -21.03 -5.60
C ILE A 92 0.53 -20.42 -6.72
N ASP A 93 1.83 -20.69 -6.71
CA ASP A 93 2.74 -20.19 -7.73
C ASP A 93 2.43 -20.78 -9.11
N ASP A 94 2.03 -22.06 -9.18
CA ASP A 94 1.59 -22.67 -10.44
C ASP A 94 0.29 -22.06 -10.97
N ALA A 95 -0.71 -21.88 -10.11
CA ALA A 95 -1.96 -21.20 -10.48
C ALA A 95 -1.69 -19.77 -11.01
N LYS A 96 -0.77 -19.02 -10.39
CA LYS A 96 -0.34 -17.70 -10.87
C LYS A 96 0.33 -17.76 -12.24
N ARG A 97 1.15 -18.79 -12.51
CA ARG A 97 1.76 -18.99 -13.84
C ARG A 97 0.70 -19.26 -14.89
N ILE A 98 -0.28 -20.11 -14.58
CA ILE A 98 -1.40 -20.42 -15.48
C ILE A 98 -2.22 -19.14 -15.76
N GLU A 99 -2.59 -18.39 -14.73
CA GLU A 99 -3.30 -17.11 -14.85
C GLU A 99 -2.53 -16.14 -15.77
N ALA A 100 -1.23 -15.95 -15.52
CA ALA A 100 -0.38 -15.09 -16.35
C ALA A 100 -0.29 -15.59 -17.80
N GLY A 101 -0.19 -16.91 -18.01
CA GLY A 101 -0.21 -17.52 -19.33
C GLY A 101 -1.51 -17.25 -20.08
N LEU A 102 -2.65 -17.40 -19.43
CA LEU A 102 -3.97 -17.09 -20.01
C LEU A 102 -4.10 -15.61 -20.38
N VAL A 103 -3.62 -14.70 -19.51
CA VAL A 103 -3.56 -13.27 -19.82
C VAL A 103 -2.70 -13.00 -21.06
N ALA A 104 -1.53 -13.63 -21.16
CA ALA A 104 -0.64 -13.48 -22.31
C ALA A 104 -1.26 -14.00 -23.61
N VAL A 105 -1.98 -15.13 -23.56
CA VAL A 105 -2.69 -15.69 -24.72
C VAL A 105 -3.75 -14.71 -25.26
N VAL A 106 -4.51 -14.07 -24.38
CA VAL A 106 -5.59 -13.15 -24.80
C VAL A 106 -5.13 -11.72 -25.08
N ASP A 107 -3.93 -11.32 -24.64
CA ASP A 107 -3.41 -9.95 -24.72
C ASP A 107 -3.44 -9.40 -26.16
N GLY A 108 -2.89 -10.15 -27.11
CA GLY A 108 -2.84 -9.72 -28.52
C GLY A 108 -4.22 -9.47 -29.12
N TYR A 109 -5.21 -10.32 -28.79
CA TYR A 109 -6.59 -10.13 -29.23
C TYR A 109 -7.26 -8.94 -28.54
N LYS A 110 -7.10 -8.81 -27.22
CA LYS A 110 -7.65 -7.68 -26.46
C LYS A 110 -7.14 -6.34 -26.96
N ARG A 111 -5.86 -6.22 -27.34
CA ARG A 111 -5.30 -5.00 -27.96
C ARG A 111 -5.94 -4.67 -29.30
N LYS A 112 -6.11 -5.67 -30.18
CA LYS A 112 -6.80 -5.49 -31.46
C LYS A 112 -8.26 -5.09 -31.28
N LEU A 113 -8.96 -5.73 -30.33
CA LEU A 113 -10.34 -5.40 -30.00
C LEU A 113 -10.46 -3.99 -29.41
N ALA A 114 -9.52 -3.59 -28.54
CA ALA A 114 -9.48 -2.24 -28.00
C ALA A 114 -9.25 -1.19 -29.09
N ALA A 115 -8.32 -1.44 -30.03
CA ALA A 115 -8.10 -0.57 -31.18
C ALA A 115 -9.33 -0.48 -32.10
N LYS A 116 -10.03 -1.60 -32.32
CA LYS A 116 -11.28 -1.64 -33.09
C LYS A 116 -12.38 -0.80 -32.42
N LYS A 117 -12.62 -1.01 -31.13
CA LYS A 117 -13.63 -0.27 -30.36
C LYS A 117 -13.30 1.22 -30.25
N GLU A 118 -12.01 1.57 -30.16
CA GLU A 118 -11.57 2.96 -30.21
C GLU A 118 -11.84 3.59 -31.58
N ALA A 119 -11.60 2.87 -32.67
CA ALA A 119 -11.95 3.34 -34.01
C ALA A 119 -13.47 3.54 -34.17
N GLU A 120 -14.28 2.59 -33.67
CA GLU A 120 -15.75 2.70 -33.64
C GLU A 120 -16.21 3.88 -32.79
N ARG A 121 -15.59 4.11 -31.63
CA ARG A 121 -15.86 5.26 -30.77
C ARG A 121 -15.59 6.58 -31.48
N ARG A 122 -14.43 6.71 -32.14
CA ARG A 122 -14.10 7.92 -32.91
C ARG A 122 -15.09 8.14 -34.05
N ALA A 123 -15.42 7.10 -34.81
CA ALA A 123 -16.38 7.19 -35.90
C ALA A 123 -17.78 7.59 -35.41
N ALA A 124 -18.24 7.04 -34.28
CA ALA A 124 -19.53 7.42 -33.69
C ALA A 124 -19.52 8.87 -33.19
N TRP A 125 -18.39 9.35 -32.68
CA TRP A 125 -18.25 10.74 -32.25
C TRP A 125 -18.20 11.71 -33.44
N GLU A 126 -17.48 11.37 -34.50
CA GLU A 126 -17.47 12.12 -35.76
C GLU A 126 -18.86 12.18 -36.40
N ALA A 127 -19.61 11.08 -36.37
CA ALA A 127 -20.99 11.04 -36.86
C ALA A 127 -21.94 11.90 -36.00
N ALA A 128 -21.78 11.90 -34.68
CA ALA A 128 -22.55 12.77 -33.78
C ALA A 128 -22.25 14.26 -34.02
N GLU A 129 -20.98 14.61 -34.23
CA GLU A 129 -20.55 15.97 -34.56
C GLU A 129 -21.09 16.42 -35.93
N ALA A 130 -21.04 15.54 -36.94
CA ALA A 130 -21.64 15.83 -38.26
C ALA A 130 -23.15 16.03 -38.17
N ALA A 131 -23.86 15.16 -37.45
CA ALA A 131 -25.30 15.28 -37.22
C ALA A 131 -25.65 16.59 -36.49
N ARG A 132 -24.84 17.02 -35.52
CA ARG A 132 -25.02 18.31 -34.83
C ARG A 132 -24.93 19.48 -35.78
N ARG A 133 -23.88 19.52 -36.62
CA ARG A 133 -23.71 20.59 -37.61
C ARG A 133 -24.87 20.65 -38.61
N GLU A 134 -25.30 19.51 -39.12
CA GLU A 134 -26.45 19.44 -40.03
C GLU A 134 -27.76 19.88 -39.34
N ALA A 135 -27.97 19.50 -38.09
CA ALA A 135 -29.15 19.90 -37.33
C ALA A 135 -29.16 21.39 -36.98
N GLU A 136 -28.00 21.98 -36.64
CA GLU A 136 -27.86 23.41 -36.39
C GLU A 136 -28.14 24.23 -37.66
N GLU A 137 -27.62 23.78 -38.81
CA GLU A 137 -27.89 24.39 -40.11
C GLU A 137 -29.37 24.30 -40.50
N ALA A 138 -29.99 23.12 -40.35
CA ALA A 138 -31.42 22.93 -40.64
C ALA A 138 -32.31 23.77 -39.71
N ALA A 139 -31.98 23.83 -38.41
CA ALA A 139 -32.70 24.66 -37.44
C ALA A 139 -32.56 26.16 -37.76
N ARG A 140 -31.39 26.60 -38.25
CA ARG A 140 -31.17 27.99 -38.67
C ARG A 140 -31.99 28.37 -39.91
N LEU A 141 -32.17 27.44 -40.84
CA LEU A 141 -32.90 27.65 -42.08
C LEU A 141 -34.42 27.44 -41.94
N ALA A 142 -34.88 26.78 -40.88
CA ALA A 142 -36.29 26.50 -40.65
C ALA A 142 -37.09 27.77 -40.29
N ALA A 143 -37.86 28.27 -41.25
CA ALA A 143 -38.77 29.39 -41.05
C ALA A 143 -40.00 28.98 -40.22
N ALA A 144 -40.57 29.93 -39.46
CA ALA A 144 -41.71 29.68 -38.57
C ALA A 144 -43.02 29.34 -39.31
N ASP A 145 -43.12 29.72 -40.58
CA ASP A 145 -44.26 29.51 -41.47
C ASP A 145 -44.07 28.35 -42.47
N ASP A 146 -42.89 27.71 -42.48
CA ASP A 146 -42.60 26.53 -43.31
C ASP A 146 -42.63 25.24 -42.47
N LEU A 147 -43.76 24.53 -42.54
CA LEU A 147 -43.98 23.29 -41.80
C LEU A 147 -43.05 22.15 -42.23
N GLU A 148 -42.64 22.10 -43.51
CA GLU A 148 -41.73 21.05 -43.99
C GLU A 148 -40.31 21.32 -43.51
N ALA A 149 -39.85 22.58 -43.53
CA ALA A 149 -38.56 22.95 -42.95
C ALA A 149 -38.49 22.67 -41.44
N GLN A 150 -39.60 22.88 -40.71
CA GLN A 150 -39.70 22.51 -39.29
C GLN A 150 -39.64 20.99 -39.06
N ARG A 151 -40.30 20.19 -39.91
CA ARG A 151 -40.24 18.73 -39.84
C ARG A 151 -38.83 18.21 -40.13
N GLU A 152 -38.15 18.80 -41.10
CA GLU A 152 -36.77 18.45 -41.42
C GLU A 152 -35.81 18.80 -40.26
N ALA A 153 -35.91 20.00 -39.69
CA ALA A 153 -35.14 20.40 -38.52
C ALA A 153 -35.40 19.48 -37.31
N ALA A 154 -36.66 19.10 -37.05
CA ALA A 154 -37.01 18.16 -35.99
C ALA A 154 -36.44 16.75 -36.24
N ALA A 155 -36.47 16.26 -37.49
CA ALA A 155 -35.87 14.98 -37.85
C ALA A 155 -34.34 14.98 -37.67
N LYS A 156 -33.67 16.08 -38.04
CA LYS A 156 -32.22 16.25 -37.81
C LYS A 156 -31.88 16.36 -36.32
N ALA A 157 -32.69 17.05 -35.52
CA ALA A 157 -32.53 17.09 -34.07
C ALA A 157 -32.68 15.68 -33.44
N GLN A 158 -33.61 14.87 -33.92
CA GLN A 158 -33.73 13.48 -33.49
C GLN A 158 -32.51 12.64 -33.89
N ALA A 159 -31.96 12.86 -35.09
CA ALA A 159 -30.73 12.21 -35.54
C ALA A 159 -29.53 12.55 -34.65
N VAL A 160 -29.44 13.77 -34.11
CA VAL A 160 -28.41 14.14 -33.10
C VAL A 160 -28.56 13.29 -31.84
N ILE A 161 -29.78 13.19 -31.30
CA ILE A 161 -30.05 12.41 -30.08
C ILE A 161 -29.63 10.94 -30.27
N ASP A 162 -29.94 10.36 -31.43
CA ASP A 162 -29.63 8.96 -31.72
C ASP A 162 -28.13 8.74 -31.96
N ALA A 163 -27.45 9.69 -32.63
CA ALA A 163 -26.00 9.66 -32.83
C ALA A 163 -25.24 9.83 -31.50
N GLU A 164 -25.70 10.69 -30.60
CA GLU A 164 -25.11 10.85 -29.27
C GLU A 164 -25.30 9.60 -28.40
N LYS A 165 -26.48 8.98 -28.42
CA LYS A 165 -26.71 7.70 -27.75
C LYS A 165 -25.76 6.64 -28.27
N ALA A 166 -25.54 6.57 -29.59
CA ALA A 166 -24.59 5.65 -30.20
C ALA A 166 -23.15 5.93 -29.75
N ALA A 167 -22.72 7.20 -29.74
CA ALA A 167 -21.40 7.61 -29.26
C ALA A 167 -21.18 7.27 -27.77
N GLN A 168 -22.19 7.50 -26.93
CA GLN A 168 -22.17 7.15 -25.51
C GLN A 168 -22.13 5.64 -25.27
N ALA A 169 -22.87 4.86 -26.07
CA ALA A 169 -22.81 3.41 -26.02
C ALA A 169 -21.41 2.89 -26.41
N ALA A 170 -20.82 3.42 -27.49
CA ALA A 170 -19.46 3.08 -27.91
C ALA A 170 -18.40 3.49 -26.88
N GLN A 171 -18.58 4.62 -26.19
CA GLN A 171 -17.69 5.06 -25.11
C GLN A 171 -17.71 4.10 -23.91
N ARG A 172 -18.86 3.51 -23.58
CA ARG A 172 -19.01 2.55 -22.48
C ARG A 172 -18.53 1.16 -22.85
N ASP A 173 -18.53 0.83 -24.13
CA ASP A 173 -18.10 -0.47 -24.62
C ASP A 173 -16.57 -0.59 -24.64
N THR A 174 -16.00 -0.91 -23.49
CA THR A 174 -14.55 -1.06 -23.29
C THR A 174 -14.14 -2.52 -23.10
N VAL A 175 -12.89 -2.85 -23.43
CA VAL A 175 -12.37 -4.21 -23.26
C VAL A 175 -12.01 -4.46 -21.79
N LYS A 176 -12.63 -5.46 -21.17
CA LYS A 176 -12.40 -5.84 -19.77
C LYS A 176 -11.00 -6.42 -19.53
N GLY A 177 -10.45 -6.16 -18.36
CA GLY A 177 -9.13 -6.67 -17.94
C GLY A 177 -7.95 -6.02 -18.68
N MET A 178 -8.15 -4.82 -19.22
CA MET A 178 -7.08 -3.92 -19.65
C MET A 178 -6.78 -2.93 -18.53
N ARG A 179 -5.50 -2.60 -18.33
CA ARG A 179 -5.07 -1.56 -17.41
C ARG A 179 -4.64 -0.32 -18.17
N THR A 180 -4.95 0.86 -17.63
CA THR A 180 -4.36 2.12 -18.10
C THR A 180 -2.94 2.20 -17.56
N VAL A 181 -1.97 2.36 -18.46
CA VAL A 181 -0.56 2.55 -18.09
C VAL A 181 -0.12 3.90 -18.64
N THR A 182 0.02 4.87 -17.76
CA THR A 182 0.65 6.16 -18.09
C THR A 182 2.16 5.98 -18.00
N ARG A 183 2.86 6.25 -19.09
CA ARG A 183 4.33 6.26 -19.13
C ARG A 183 4.77 7.70 -19.29
N TYR A 184 5.89 8.03 -18.67
CA TYR A 184 6.59 9.28 -18.87
C TYR A 184 8.01 8.97 -19.32
N GLU A 185 8.58 9.87 -20.12
CA GLU A 185 9.97 9.86 -20.52
C GLU A 185 10.52 11.25 -20.22
N ILE A 186 11.71 11.31 -19.62
CA ILE A 186 12.39 12.58 -19.38
C ILE A 186 13.27 12.85 -20.59
N GLU A 187 12.82 13.75 -21.46
CA GLU A 187 13.56 14.15 -22.65
C GLU A 187 14.79 15.01 -22.28
N ASP A 188 14.64 15.92 -21.30
CA ASP A 188 15.72 16.78 -20.80
C ASP A 188 15.63 16.94 -19.27
N HIS A 189 16.63 16.39 -18.58
CA HIS A 189 16.72 16.42 -17.12
C HIS A 189 16.97 17.82 -16.58
N ARG A 190 17.67 18.68 -17.33
CA ARG A 190 17.94 20.06 -16.91
C ARG A 190 16.68 20.90 -17.00
N ALA A 191 15.92 20.76 -18.10
CA ALA A 191 14.64 21.44 -18.26
C ALA A 191 13.66 21.01 -17.16
N ALA A 192 13.55 19.71 -16.90
CA ALA A 192 12.69 19.17 -15.84
C ALA A 192 13.09 19.70 -14.45
N LEU A 193 14.39 19.72 -14.12
CA LEU A 193 14.86 20.25 -12.83
C LEU A 193 14.54 21.74 -12.66
N HIS A 194 14.71 22.53 -13.72
CA HIS A 194 14.42 23.95 -13.69
C HIS A 194 12.92 24.24 -13.55
N ASP A 195 12.07 23.46 -14.23
CA ASP A 195 10.61 23.55 -14.08
C ASP A 195 10.17 23.19 -12.65
N ILE A 196 10.66 22.08 -12.10
CA ILE A 196 10.37 21.68 -10.72
C ILE A 196 10.86 22.74 -9.74
N ALA A 197 12.06 23.31 -9.95
CA ALA A 197 12.56 24.37 -9.08
C ALA A 197 11.69 25.65 -9.12
N ALA A 198 11.00 25.90 -10.24
CA ALA A 198 10.10 27.05 -10.40
C ALA A 198 8.69 26.78 -9.85
N SER A 199 8.17 25.55 -10.03
CA SER A 199 6.80 25.18 -9.69
C SER A 199 6.65 24.53 -8.31
N ASP A 200 7.67 23.82 -7.83
CA ASP A 200 7.70 23.07 -6.57
C ASP A 200 9.06 23.21 -5.86
N ARG A 201 9.22 24.35 -5.18
CA ARG A 201 10.46 24.70 -4.48
C ARG A 201 10.74 23.79 -3.27
N ASP A 202 9.71 23.26 -2.63
CA ASP A 202 9.85 22.45 -1.42
C ASP A 202 10.47 21.09 -1.76
N ALA A 203 10.06 20.48 -2.88
CA ALA A 203 10.66 19.24 -3.38
C ALA A 203 12.17 19.39 -3.64
N VAL A 204 12.59 20.49 -4.26
CA VAL A 204 14.01 20.77 -4.53
C VAL A 204 14.77 21.06 -3.23
N THR A 205 14.15 21.76 -2.28
CA THR A 205 14.78 22.06 -0.98
C THR A 205 15.05 20.79 -0.19
N ALA A 206 14.08 19.88 -0.10
CA ALA A 206 14.25 18.59 0.57
C ALA A 206 15.37 17.75 -0.07
N PHE A 207 15.47 17.74 -1.41
CA PHE A 207 16.58 17.09 -2.12
C PHE A 207 17.94 17.71 -1.75
N ILE A 208 18.03 19.05 -1.71
CA ILE A 208 19.26 19.75 -1.34
C ILE A 208 19.67 19.40 0.10
N GLU A 209 18.74 19.43 1.06
CA GLU A 209 19.03 19.12 2.47
C GLU A 209 19.55 17.70 2.66
N ASP A 210 18.90 16.69 2.08
CA ASP A 210 19.36 15.30 2.20
C ASP A 210 20.71 15.08 1.48
N TYR A 211 20.89 15.68 0.30
CA TYR A 211 22.17 15.61 -0.41
C TYR A 211 23.30 16.23 0.42
N VAL A 212 23.07 17.40 1.02
CA VAL A 212 24.05 18.09 1.87
C VAL A 212 24.35 17.26 3.11
N ARG A 213 23.35 16.78 3.86
CA ARG A 213 23.51 15.94 5.05
C ARG A 213 24.40 14.72 4.82
N ARG A 214 24.32 14.09 3.64
CA ARG A 214 25.14 12.91 3.29
C ARG A 214 26.55 13.27 2.83
N ASN A 215 26.73 14.40 2.17
CA ASN A 215 27.96 14.71 1.43
C ASN A 215 28.81 15.83 2.05
N PHE A 216 28.33 16.56 3.05
CA PHE A 216 29.02 17.74 3.60
C PHE A 216 30.41 17.44 4.18
N LYS A 217 30.65 16.22 4.65
CA LYS A 217 31.98 15.77 5.13
C LYS A 217 32.90 15.33 3.98
N ALA A 218 32.34 14.84 2.88
CA ALA A 218 33.09 14.26 1.77
C ALA A 218 33.55 15.30 0.74
N ARG A 219 32.81 16.41 0.60
CA ARG A 219 33.18 17.51 -0.30
C ARG A 219 32.66 18.85 0.22
N ALA A 220 33.38 19.91 -0.12
CA ALA A 220 32.87 21.27 0.02
C ALA A 220 31.71 21.50 -0.97
N ILE A 221 30.55 21.89 -0.44
CA ILE A 221 29.35 22.22 -1.23
C ILE A 221 29.17 23.74 -1.19
N LYS A 222 29.15 24.38 -2.35
CA LYS A 222 28.99 25.83 -2.45
C LYS A 222 27.63 26.24 -1.85
N GLY A 223 27.64 27.22 -0.94
CA GLY A 223 26.44 27.67 -0.24
C GLY A 223 26.15 26.95 1.09
N VAL A 224 26.98 25.98 1.48
CA VAL A 224 26.84 25.25 2.76
C VAL A 224 28.02 25.57 3.68
N ARG A 225 27.73 25.89 4.94
CA ARG A 225 28.72 26.07 6.00
C ARG A 225 28.76 24.82 6.90
N VAL A 226 29.95 24.33 7.25
CA VAL A 226 30.17 23.12 8.08
C VAL A 226 31.02 23.48 9.30
N TRP A 227 30.62 23.03 10.51
CA TRP A 227 31.38 23.21 11.77
C TRP A 227 31.18 22.00 12.73
N THR A 228 31.91 21.95 13.86
CA THR A 228 31.88 20.82 14.83
C THR A 228 31.99 21.33 16.28
N GLU A 229 31.21 20.74 17.19
CA GLU A 229 31.13 21.04 18.64
C GLU A 229 31.13 19.71 19.45
N ARG A 230 31.41 19.73 20.77
CA ARG A 230 31.45 18.55 21.67
C ARG A 230 30.48 18.70 22.86
N GLU A 231 29.77 17.63 23.26
CA GLU A 231 28.77 17.58 24.35
C GLU A 231 28.89 16.30 25.25
N ALA A 232 28.27 16.28 26.46
CA ALA A 232 28.32 15.19 27.46
C ALA A 232 27.37 14.00 27.13
N PHE A 233 27.67 12.79 27.65
CA PHE A 233 26.96 11.53 27.33
C PHE A 233 25.73 11.29 28.21
#